data_AF-A0A3P8GQ50-F1
#
_entry.id   AF-A0A3P8GQ50-F1
#
_cell.length_a   1.000
_cell.length_b   1.000
_cell.length_c   1.000
_cell.angle_alpha   90.00
_cell.angle_beta   90.00
_cell.angle_gamma   90.00
#
_symmetry.space_group_name_H-M   'P 1'
#
loop_
_entity.id
_entity.type
_entity.pdbx_description
1 polymer ?
#
loop_
_entity_poly.entity_id
_entity_poly.type
_entity_poly.pdbx_seq_one_letter_code
_entity_poly.pdbx_strand_id
1 'polypeptide(L)' 'MRLLTRHIKCHSQLHRYLCKFCFKGFNDTFDLKRHTRTH' A
#
# COMPACT_ATOMS: atom_id res chain seq x y z
N MET A 1 -1.99 -16.43 -13.66
CA MET A 1 -1.53 -15.22 -12.93
C MET A 1 -2.44 -14.00 -13.17
N ARG A 2 -3.74 -14.06 -12.85
CA ARG A 2 -4.69 -12.93 -13.00
C ARG A 2 -5.39 -12.51 -11.70
N LEU A 3 -5.15 -13.25 -10.62
CA LEU A 3 -5.81 -13.03 -9.33
C LEU A 3 -5.04 -12.05 -8.44
N LEU A 4 -3.70 -11.99 -8.56
CA LEU A 4 -2.90 -11.03 -7.80
C LEU A 4 -3.22 -9.59 -8.19
N THR A 5 -3.37 -9.29 -9.48
CA THR A 5 -3.63 -7.94 -9.99
C THR A 5 -4.98 -7.37 -9.54
N ARG A 6 -5.98 -8.23 -9.33
CA ARG A 6 -7.27 -7.82 -8.77
C ARG A 6 -7.20 -7.69 -7.24
N HIS A 7 -6.48 -8.60 -6.57
CA HIS A 7 -6.28 -8.54 -5.13
C HIS A 7 -5.52 -7.26 -4.71
N ILE A 8 -4.43 -6.91 -5.40
CA ILE A 8 -3.69 -5.65 -5.14
C ILE A 8 -4.51 -4.40 -5.48
N LYS A 9 -5.41 -4.45 -6.48
CA LYS A 9 -6.32 -3.33 -6.79
C LYS A 9 -7.34 -3.08 -5.69
N CYS A 10 -7.82 -4.12 -5.02
CA CYS A 10 -8.72 -3.98 -3.87
C CYS A 10 -8.00 -3.32 -2.69
N HIS A 11 -6.75 -3.73 -2.41
CA HIS A 11 -5.90 -3.03 -1.43
C HIS A 11 -5.65 -1.56 -1.81
N SER A 12 -5.53 -1.28 -3.11
CA SER A 12 -5.28 0.06 -3.66
C SER A 12 -6.47 1.02 -3.63
N GLN A 13 -7.70 0.54 -3.40
CA GLN A 13 -8.88 1.41 -3.35
C GLN A 13 -9.28 1.83 -1.94
N LEU A 14 -8.84 1.12 -0.90
CA LEU A 14 -9.08 1.54 0.49
C LEU A 14 -8.06 2.56 1.00
N HIS A 15 -6.84 2.53 0.45
CA HIS A 15 -5.73 3.31 0.96
C HIS A 15 -5.12 4.13 -0.18
N ARG A 16 -5.18 5.46 -0.06
CA ARG A 16 -4.61 6.38 -1.06
C ARG A 16 -3.10 6.23 -1.20
N TYR A 17 -2.43 5.66 -0.19
CA TYR A 17 -0.98 5.53 -0.13
C TYR A 17 -0.58 4.10 0.24
N LEU A 18 0.07 3.39 -0.68
CA LEU A 18 0.55 2.03 -0.47
C LEU A 18 2.07 2.00 -0.32
N CYS A 19 2.57 1.19 0.61
CA CYS A 19 3.99 0.91 0.72
C CYS A 19 4.48 0.05 -0.46
N LYS A 20 5.58 0.45 -1.10
CA LYS A 20 6.15 -0.29 -2.23
C LYS A 20 6.91 -1.56 -1.83
N PHE A 21 7.29 -1.68 -0.56
CA PHE A 21 8.05 -2.83 -0.04
C PHE A 21 7.15 -3.95 0.46
N CYS A 22 6.12 -3.62 1.26
CA CYS A 22 5.23 -4.61 1.84
C CYS A 22 3.75 -4.47 1.42
N PHE A 23 3.42 -3.51 0.55
CA PHE A 23 2.05 -3.25 0.08
C PHE A 23 1.03 -2.93 1.17
N LYS A 24 1.49 -2.56 2.37
CA LYS A 24 0.64 -2.04 3.44
C LYS A 24 0.02 -0.71 3.03
N GLY A 25 -1.27 -0.56 3.30
CA GLY A 25 -2.04 0.65 2.97
C GLY A 25 -2.08 1.66 4.11
N PHE A 26 -2.04 2.94 3.73
CA PHE A 26 -2.08 4.10 4.59
C PHE A 26 -3.07 5.14 4.02
N ASN A 27 -3.72 5.86 4.91
CA ASN A 27 -4.64 6.95 4.56
C ASN A 27 -3.92 8.28 4.37
N ASP A 28 -2.72 8.41 4.93
CA ASP A 28 -1.91 9.63 4.92
C ASP A 28 -0.49 9.38 4.40
N THR A 29 0.05 10.38 3.70
CA THR A 29 1.43 10.36 3.19
C THR A 29 2.46 10.37 4.31
N PHE A 30 2.15 11.02 5.43
CA PHE A 30 3.04 11.13 6.59
C PHE A 30 3.29 9.75 7.21
N ASP A 31 2.24 8.97 7.44
CA ASP A 31 2.34 7.62 7.97
C ASP A 31 3.05 6.68 7.03
N LEU A 32 2.75 6.75 5.71
CA LEU A 32 3.50 6.01 4.71
C LEU A 32 4.99 6.36 4.76
N LYS A 33 5.34 7.64 4.79
CA LYS A 33 6.75 8.09 4.78
C LYS A 33 7.50 7.62 6.01
N ARG A 34 6.89 7.73 7.20
CA ARG A 34 7.46 7.20 8.45
C ARG A 34 7.66 5.69 8.37
N HIS A 35 6.65 4.96 7.90
CA HIS A 35 6.72 3.51 7.72
C HIS A 35 7.80 3.08 6.73
N THR A 36 7.98 3.80 5.62
CA THR A 36 9.05 3.50 4.65
C THR A 36 10.46 3.73 5.18
N ARG A 37 10.62 4.54 6.24
CA ARG A 37 11.93 4.73 6.90
C ARG A 37 12.29 3.59 7.85
N THR A 38 11.29 2.83 8.31
CA THR A 38 11.46 1.69 9.23
C THR A 38 11.52 0.34 8.52
N HIS A 39 11.38 0.36 7.19
CA HIS A 39 11.63 -0.81 6.36
C HIS A 39 13.12 -1.11 6.28
#